data_AF-A0A534DP91-F1
#
_entry.id   AF-A0A534DP91-F1
#
_cell.length_a   1.000
_cell.length_b   1.000
_cell.length_c   1.000
_cell.angle_alpha   90.00
_cell.angle_beta   90.00
_cell.angle_gamma   90.00
#
_symmetry.space_group_name_H-M   'P 1'
#
loop_
_entity.id
_entity.type
_entity.pdbx_description
1 polymer ?
#
loop_
_entity_poly.entity_id
_entity_poly.type
_entity_poly.pdbx_seq_one_letter_code
_entity_poly.pdbx_strand_id
1 'polypeptide(L)'
;MSRTLLTPFHVAVQVRDLEEARRFYTGVIGCSEGRSAADWVDFNMFGHQFVCHLNRQLGPQGRVDAHFNAVEGLGVPVPHCGVVLEPGDWSELAGRLRRHPVDWVIEPCTRFANTPGEQSTLFIRDPTGNALEFKSFRDIGRQLFAA
;
A
#
# COMPACT_ATOMS: atom_id res chain seq x y z
N MET A 1 -21.67 8.62 22.29
CA MET A 1 -21.73 7.55 21.27
C MET A 1 -20.57 6.61 21.55
N SER A 2 -20.82 5.31 21.72
CA SER A 2 -19.74 4.34 21.86
C SER A 2 -18.90 4.39 20.59
N ARG A 3 -17.62 4.76 20.71
CA ARG A 3 -16.69 4.74 19.59
C ARG A 3 -16.53 3.27 19.20
N THR A 4 -17.18 2.84 18.12
CA THR A 4 -17.01 1.49 17.58
C THR A 4 -15.51 1.28 17.34
N LEU A 5 -14.96 0.23 17.94
CA LEU A 5 -13.53 -0.08 17.78
C LEU A 5 -13.29 -0.43 16.31
N LEU A 6 -12.34 0.25 15.66
CA LEU A 6 -11.99 -0.06 14.27
C LEU A 6 -11.35 -1.45 14.21
N THR A 7 -11.88 -2.32 13.37
CA THR A 7 -11.31 -3.66 13.14
C THR A 7 -10.40 -3.65 11.91
N PRO A 8 -9.31 -4.44 11.90
CA PRO A 8 -8.43 -4.54 10.74
C PRO A 8 -9.12 -5.09 9.48
N PHE A 9 -8.81 -4.50 8.33
CA PHE A 9 -8.96 -5.16 7.04
C PHE A 9 -7.98 -6.33 6.84
N HIS A 10 -8.41 -7.27 6.01
CA HIS A 10 -7.62 -8.38 5.47
C HIS A 10 -7.57 -8.26 3.95
N VAL A 11 -6.37 -8.28 3.37
CA VAL A 11 -6.16 -8.24 1.92
C VAL A 11 -5.15 -9.32 1.53
N ALA A 12 -5.49 -10.11 0.52
CA ALA A 12 -4.61 -11.10 -0.07
C ALA A 12 -4.20 -10.66 -1.48
N VAL A 13 -2.90 -10.76 -1.79
CA VAL A 13 -2.34 -10.50 -3.12
C VAL A 13 -1.52 -11.68 -3.60
N GLN A 14 -1.37 -11.80 -4.91
CA GLN A 14 -0.47 -12.79 -5.49
C GLN A 14 0.94 -12.21 -5.65
N VAL A 15 1.94 -13.03 -5.37
CA VAL A 15 3.36 -12.70 -5.58
C VAL A 15 4.06 -13.81 -6.36
N ARG A 16 5.11 -13.47 -7.08
CA ARG A 16 5.89 -14.43 -7.88
C ARG A 16 6.94 -15.19 -7.06
N ASP A 17 7.36 -14.62 -5.94
CA ASP A 17 8.39 -15.15 -5.05
C ASP A 17 8.17 -14.65 -3.61
N LEU A 18 8.11 -15.56 -2.63
CA LEU A 18 7.84 -15.20 -1.23
C LEU A 18 9.03 -14.53 -0.55
N GLU A 19 10.26 -14.87 -0.91
CA GLU A 19 11.46 -14.27 -0.32
C GLU A 19 11.65 -12.84 -0.85
N GLU A 20 11.34 -12.60 -2.12
CA GLU A 20 11.26 -11.27 -2.71
C GLU A 20 10.20 -10.41 -2.02
N ALA A 21 9.01 -10.98 -1.79
CA ALA A 21 7.96 -10.33 -1.02
C ALA A 21 8.42 -10.01 0.42
N ARG A 22 9.07 -10.94 1.13
CA ARG A 22 9.63 -10.70 2.48
C ARG A 22 10.59 -9.53 2.48
N ARG A 23 11.59 -9.53 1.61
CA ARG A 23 12.58 -8.44 1.52
C ARG A 23 11.90 -7.09 1.27
N PHE A 24 10.88 -7.06 0.43
CA PHE A 24 10.14 -5.84 0.14
C PHE A 24 9.26 -5.40 1.32
N TYR A 25 8.36 -6.25 1.80
CA TYR A 25 7.39 -5.85 2.83
C TYR A 25 8.04 -5.62 4.19
N THR A 26 9.06 -6.38 4.59
CA THR A 26 9.76 -6.13 5.87
C THR A 26 10.85 -5.07 5.73
N GLY A 27 11.67 -5.15 4.68
CA GLY A 27 12.85 -4.30 4.51
C GLY A 27 12.56 -2.93 3.91
N VAL A 28 11.56 -2.80 3.04
CA VAL A 28 11.24 -1.55 2.34
C VAL A 28 9.99 -0.89 2.92
N ILE A 29 8.89 -1.63 3.07
CA ILE A 29 7.65 -1.08 3.64
C ILE A 29 7.75 -0.95 5.17
N GLY A 30 8.47 -1.86 5.84
CA GLY A 30 8.63 -1.86 7.30
C GLY A 30 7.58 -2.67 8.04
N CYS A 31 6.91 -3.61 7.37
CA CYS A 31 5.96 -4.53 8.00
C CYS A 31 6.68 -5.56 8.89
N SER A 32 5.99 -6.07 9.90
CA SER A 32 6.42 -7.30 10.59
C SER A 32 5.80 -8.52 9.93
N GLU A 33 6.58 -9.60 9.80
CA GLU A 33 6.07 -10.90 9.34
C GLU A 33 5.20 -11.54 10.44
N GLY A 34 4.08 -12.11 10.03
CA GLY A 34 3.17 -12.89 10.87
C GLY A 34 3.34 -14.38 10.65
N ARG A 35 2.22 -15.10 10.52
CA ARG A 35 2.24 -16.53 10.21
C ARG A 35 2.63 -16.74 8.74
N SER A 36 3.15 -17.92 8.44
CA SER A 36 3.45 -18.31 7.08
C SER A 36 3.34 -19.82 6.89
N ALA A 37 3.28 -20.22 5.62
CA ALA A 37 3.40 -21.59 5.17
C ALA A 37 4.24 -21.65 3.89
N ALA A 38 4.33 -22.82 3.26
CA ALA A 38 5.11 -23.00 2.03
C ALA A 38 4.72 -22.04 0.90
N ASP A 39 3.43 -21.70 0.81
CA ASP A 39 2.86 -20.97 -0.35
C ASP A 39 2.25 -19.61 0.02
N TRP A 40 2.39 -19.15 1.28
CA TRP A 40 1.90 -17.83 1.69
C TRP A 40 2.59 -17.29 2.95
N VAL A 41 2.50 -15.97 3.13
CA VAL A 41 3.01 -15.25 4.31
C VAL A 41 2.09 -14.08 4.68
N ASP A 42 1.75 -13.96 5.96
CA ASP A 42 1.06 -12.81 6.56
C ASP A 42 2.09 -11.70 6.86
N PHE A 43 1.70 -10.45 6.64
CA PHE A 43 2.39 -9.25 7.13
C PHE A 43 1.41 -8.39 7.93
N ASN A 44 1.91 -7.84 9.04
CA ASN A 44 1.24 -6.74 9.73
C ASN A 44 1.60 -5.42 9.02
N MET A 45 0.67 -4.95 8.19
CA MET A 45 0.77 -3.69 7.46
C MET A 45 0.01 -2.61 8.23
N PHE A 46 0.69 -1.97 9.18
CA PHE A 46 0.13 -0.88 10.00
C PHE A 46 -1.17 -1.27 10.75
N GLY A 47 -1.19 -2.47 11.33
CA GLY A 47 -2.35 -3.02 12.04
C GLY A 47 -3.31 -3.83 11.16
N HIS A 48 -3.13 -3.81 9.84
CA HIS A 48 -3.91 -4.60 8.88
C HIS A 48 -3.22 -5.92 8.54
N GLN A 49 -4.01 -6.95 8.22
CA GLN A 49 -3.47 -8.22 7.74
C GLN A 49 -3.30 -8.16 6.22
N PHE A 50 -2.06 -8.15 5.77
CA PHE A 50 -1.71 -8.18 4.35
C PHE A 50 -1.06 -9.53 4.04
N VAL A 51 -1.62 -10.30 3.11
CA VAL A 51 -1.19 -11.68 2.85
C VAL A 51 -0.66 -11.81 1.43
N CYS A 52 0.55 -12.32 1.31
CA CYS A 52 1.13 -12.65 0.01
C CYS A 52 0.98 -14.15 -0.25
N HIS A 53 0.31 -14.51 -1.34
CA HIS A 53 0.19 -15.89 -1.83
C HIS A 53 1.10 -16.09 -3.04
N LEU A 54 1.89 -17.16 -3.02
CA LEU A 54 2.75 -17.52 -4.15
C LEU A 54 1.89 -17.97 -5.34
N ASN A 55 1.93 -17.24 -6.45
CA ASN A 55 1.37 -17.68 -7.72
C ASN A 55 2.49 -18.15 -8.66
N ARG A 56 2.66 -19.47 -8.73
CA ARG A 56 3.66 -20.12 -9.60
C ARG A 56 3.44 -19.89 -11.09
N GLN A 57 2.22 -19.55 -11.51
CA GLN A 57 1.90 -19.29 -12.93
C GLN A 57 2.48 -17.97 -13.44
N LEU A 58 2.78 -17.02 -12.55
CA LEU A 58 3.46 -15.78 -12.93
C LEU A 58 4.88 -16.07 -13.47
N GLY A 59 5.53 -17.12 -12.94
CA GLY A 59 6.93 -17.41 -13.22
C GLY A 59 7.89 -16.37 -12.62
N PRO A 60 9.21 -16.59 -12.72
CA PRO A 60 10.21 -15.81 -11.99
C PRO A 60 10.25 -14.31 -12.33
N GLN A 61 9.77 -13.93 -13.51
CA GLN A 61 9.73 -12.55 -13.99
C GLN A 61 8.30 -12.03 -14.19
N GLY A 62 7.30 -12.81 -13.79
CA GLY A 62 5.90 -12.43 -13.96
C GLY A 62 5.55 -11.18 -13.17
N ARG A 63 4.51 -10.50 -13.63
CA ARG A 63 3.90 -9.35 -12.96
C ARG A 63 2.39 -9.50 -13.01
N VAL A 64 1.70 -8.89 -12.06
CA VAL A 64 0.24 -8.77 -12.10
C VAL A 64 -0.17 -7.70 -13.11
N ASP A 65 -1.26 -7.96 -13.82
CA ASP A 65 -1.87 -6.99 -14.72
C ASP A 65 -2.55 -5.87 -13.93
N ALA A 66 -2.52 -4.65 -14.48
CA ALA A 66 -3.24 -3.51 -13.95
C ALA A 66 -4.02 -2.81 -15.07
N HIS A 67 -5.27 -2.44 -14.78
CA HIS A 67 -6.01 -1.45 -15.55
C HIS A 67 -5.67 -0.05 -15.03
N PHE A 68 -5.72 0.98 -15.87
CA PHE A 68 -5.36 2.33 -15.46
C PHE A 68 -6.53 3.29 -15.65
N ASN A 69 -6.92 3.96 -14.57
CA ASN A 69 -7.90 5.04 -14.60
C ASN A 69 -7.18 6.39 -14.57
N ALA A 70 -7.64 7.34 -15.37
CA ALA A 70 -7.14 8.70 -15.32
C ALA A 70 -7.67 9.41 -14.07
N VAL A 71 -6.78 9.79 -13.16
CA VAL A 71 -7.09 10.65 -12.01
C VAL A 71 -6.10 11.81 -12.04
N GLU A 72 -6.61 13.04 -12.23
CA GLU A 72 -5.77 14.24 -12.45
C GLU A 72 -4.76 14.08 -13.60
N GLY A 73 -5.13 13.33 -14.66
CA GLY A 73 -4.23 13.06 -15.80
C GLY A 73 -3.13 12.03 -15.51
N LEU A 74 -3.07 11.48 -14.29
CA LEU A 74 -2.17 10.39 -13.91
C LEU A 74 -2.89 9.05 -14.04
N GLY A 75 -2.20 8.04 -14.57
CA GLY A 75 -2.72 6.68 -14.66
C GLY A 75 -2.65 5.97 -13.32
N VAL A 76 -3.77 5.91 -12.59
CA VAL A 76 -3.87 5.19 -11.31
C VAL A 76 -4.15 3.71 -11.60
N PRO A 77 -3.26 2.78 -11.19
CA PRO A 77 -3.43 1.35 -11.41
C PRO A 77 -4.57 0.79 -10.56
N VAL A 78 -5.37 -0.10 -11.13
CA VAL A 78 -6.43 -0.85 -10.47
C VAL A 78 -6.23 -2.35 -10.78
N PRO A 79 -6.29 -3.23 -9.77
CA PRO A 79 -6.49 -2.92 -8.35
C PRO A 79 -5.26 -2.29 -7.69
N HIS A 80 -5.49 -1.51 -6.64
CA HIS A 80 -4.49 -1.11 -5.66
C HIS A 80 -5.08 -1.21 -4.25
N CYS A 81 -4.21 -1.28 -3.26
CA CYS A 81 -4.62 -1.31 -1.85
C CYS A 81 -3.55 -0.64 -0.99
N GLY A 82 -3.87 -0.39 0.28
CA GLY A 82 -2.92 0.11 1.25
C GLY A 82 -3.64 0.75 2.41
N VAL A 83 -2.99 1.68 3.09
CA VAL A 83 -3.43 2.18 4.40
C VAL A 83 -3.60 3.68 4.38
N VAL A 84 -4.68 4.16 5.01
CA VAL A 84 -4.84 5.56 5.40
C VAL A 84 -4.13 5.74 6.73
N LEU A 85 -2.95 6.35 6.68
CA LEU A 85 -2.04 6.54 7.80
C LEU A 85 -2.26 7.89 8.47
N GLU A 86 -1.86 7.97 9.74
CA GLU A 86 -1.68 9.25 10.41
C GLU A 86 -0.54 10.05 9.73
N PRO A 87 -0.58 11.40 9.76
CA PRO A 87 0.41 12.24 9.07
C PRO A 87 1.87 11.95 9.41
N GLY A 88 2.15 11.56 10.67
CA GLY A 88 3.49 11.18 11.12
C GLY A 88 3.97 9.90 10.44
N ASP A 89 3.18 8.83 10.52
CA ASP A 89 3.50 7.52 9.94
C ASP A 89 3.62 7.58 8.42
N TRP A 90 2.76 8.36 7.76
CA TRP A 90 2.84 8.61 6.32
C TRP A 90 4.15 9.30 5.94
N SER A 91 4.53 10.33 6.69
CA SER A 91 5.77 11.07 6.45
C SER A 91 7.00 10.21 6.65
N GLU A 92 6.99 9.35 7.68
CA GLU A 92 8.06 8.37 7.93
C GLU A 92 8.16 7.35 6.79
N LEU A 93 7.03 6.77 6.36
CA LEU A 93 6.98 5.83 5.25
C LEU A 93 7.50 6.49 3.96
N ALA A 94 7.02 7.68 3.61
CA ALA A 94 7.48 8.41 2.43
C ALA A 94 8.99 8.68 2.46
N GLY A 95 9.52 9.10 3.62
CA GLY A 95 10.95 9.31 3.83
C GLY A 95 11.77 8.03 3.71
N ARG A 96 11.24 6.90 4.21
CA ARG A 96 11.86 5.58 4.05
C ARG A 96 11.88 5.15 2.59
N LEU A 97 10.75 5.19 1.90
CA LEU A 97 10.64 4.74 0.50
C LEU A 97 11.60 5.50 -0.43
N ARG A 98 11.82 6.80 -0.21
CA ARG A 98 12.80 7.59 -0.99
C ARG A 98 14.25 7.10 -0.84
N ARG A 99 14.57 6.32 0.20
CA ARG A 99 15.91 5.75 0.42
C ARG A 99 16.08 4.35 -0.20
N HIS A 100 15.02 3.80 -0.78
CA HIS A 100 15.04 2.49 -1.43
C HIS A 100 14.73 2.60 -2.93
N PRO A 101 15.27 1.69 -3.76
CA PRO A 101 14.88 1.61 -5.17
C PRO A 101 13.48 1.00 -5.27
N VAL A 102 12.46 1.85 -5.26
CA VAL A 102 11.06 1.44 -5.44
C VAL A 102 10.53 1.86 -6.81
N ASP A 103 9.57 1.09 -7.33
CA ASP A 103 8.86 1.40 -8.58
C ASP A 103 7.75 2.43 -8.27
N TRP A 104 8.09 3.73 -8.39
CA TRP A 104 7.15 4.83 -8.17
C TRP A 104 6.13 4.93 -9.30
N VAL A 105 4.85 4.90 -8.95
CA VAL A 105 3.76 5.29 -9.85
C VAL A 105 3.41 6.76 -9.65
N ILE A 106 3.33 7.18 -8.38
CA ILE A 106 3.11 8.57 -7.96
C ILE A 106 4.04 8.82 -6.77
N GLU A 107 5.01 9.71 -6.93
CA GLU A 107 5.88 10.13 -5.82
C GLU A 107 5.08 10.87 -4.72
N PRO A 108 5.59 10.91 -3.48
CA PRO A 108 4.84 11.49 -2.36
C PRO A 108 4.51 12.97 -2.61
N CYS A 109 3.23 13.27 -2.67
CA CYS A 109 2.71 14.61 -2.94
C CYS A 109 1.42 14.89 -2.17
N THR A 110 0.99 16.16 -2.16
CA THR A 110 -0.31 16.59 -1.65
C THR A 110 -1.26 16.82 -2.83
N ARG A 111 -2.45 16.22 -2.77
CA ARG A 111 -3.56 16.43 -3.71
C ARG A 111 -4.62 17.33 -3.10
N PHE A 112 -5.34 18.04 -3.96
CA PHE A 112 -6.46 18.91 -3.58
C PHE A 112 -6.09 19.92 -2.48
N ALA A 113 -4.90 20.52 -2.57
CA ALA A 113 -4.38 21.44 -1.57
C ALA A 113 -5.37 22.59 -1.28
N ASN A 114 -5.55 22.90 0.01
CA ASN A 114 -6.48 23.89 0.54
C ASN A 114 -7.97 23.62 0.26
N THR A 115 -8.34 22.38 -0.08
CA THR A 115 -9.74 21.95 -0.19
C THR A 115 -10.12 21.02 0.97
N PRO A 116 -11.42 20.76 1.23
CA PRO A 116 -11.85 19.76 2.20
C PRO A 116 -11.26 18.36 1.96
N GLY A 117 -11.01 18.01 0.69
CA GLY A 117 -10.42 16.73 0.26
C GLY A 117 -8.89 16.70 0.23
N GLU A 118 -8.20 17.72 0.79
CA GLU A 118 -6.74 17.74 0.86
C GLU A 118 -6.21 16.45 1.49
N GLN A 119 -5.32 15.78 0.77
CA GLN A 119 -4.71 14.53 1.20
C GLN A 119 -3.27 14.43 0.72
N SER A 120 -2.43 13.80 1.53
CA SER A 120 -1.12 13.31 1.08
C SER A 120 -1.30 11.92 0.49
N THR A 121 -0.69 11.66 -0.66
CA THR A 121 -0.75 10.36 -1.32
C THR A 121 0.58 10.00 -1.95
N LEU A 122 0.84 8.70 -2.05
CA LEU A 122 1.92 8.12 -2.80
C LEU A 122 1.49 6.76 -3.34
N PHE A 123 2.05 6.37 -4.49
CA PHE A 123 1.85 5.07 -5.09
C PHE A 123 3.17 4.44 -5.49
N ILE A 124 3.33 3.18 -5.12
CA ILE A 124 4.46 2.33 -5.51
C ILE A 124 3.95 0.97 -5.99
N ARG A 125 4.79 0.23 -6.72
CA ARG A 125 4.56 -1.18 -6.98
C ARG A 125 5.50 -2.04 -6.15
N ASP A 126 4.96 -3.16 -5.68
CA ASP A 126 5.81 -4.25 -5.21
C ASP A 126 6.56 -4.91 -6.38
N PRO A 127 7.50 -5.84 -6.12
CA PRO A 127 8.26 -6.51 -7.17
C PRO A 127 7.42 -7.36 -8.14
N THR A 128 6.25 -7.82 -7.70
CA THR A 128 5.28 -8.55 -8.54
C THR A 128 4.33 -7.59 -9.28
N GLY A 129 4.45 -6.28 -9.09
CA GLY A 129 3.63 -5.27 -9.75
C GLY A 129 2.33 -4.91 -9.02
N ASN A 130 2.07 -5.44 -7.83
CA ASN A 130 0.92 -5.06 -7.01
C ASN A 130 1.05 -3.57 -6.66
N ALA A 131 0.05 -2.77 -7.00
CA ALA A 131 0.03 -1.35 -6.69
C ALA A 131 -0.37 -1.12 -5.24
N LEU A 132 0.43 -0.34 -4.53
CA LEU A 132 0.20 0.06 -3.15
C LEU A 132 -0.03 1.57 -3.08
N GLU A 133 -1.14 2.00 -2.48
CA GLU A 133 -1.44 3.39 -2.18
C GLU A 133 -1.36 3.64 -0.67
N PHE A 134 -0.61 4.65 -0.27
CA PHE A 134 -0.65 5.14 1.11
C PHE A 134 -1.13 6.58 1.14
N LYS A 135 -2.19 6.81 1.89
CA LYS A 135 -2.84 8.11 2.04
C LYS A 135 -2.69 8.65 3.45
N SER A 136 -2.81 9.96 3.59
CA SER A 136 -2.94 10.62 4.88
C SER A 136 -3.79 11.87 4.75
N PHE A 137 -4.54 12.18 5.80
CA PHE A 137 -5.37 13.37 5.94
C PHE A 137 -4.99 14.08 7.24
N ARG A 138 -5.20 15.40 7.32
CA ARG A 138 -4.93 16.15 8.57
C ARG A 138 -5.90 15.75 9.68
N ASP A 139 -7.14 15.43 9.29
CA ASP A 139 -8.18 14.89 10.17
C ASP A 139 -8.88 13.74 9.42
N ILE A 140 -8.43 12.50 9.65
CA ILE A 140 -8.98 11.30 8.99
C ILE A 140 -10.48 11.17 9.27
N GLY A 141 -10.92 11.45 10.50
CA GLY A 141 -12.32 11.29 10.92
C GLY A 141 -13.27 12.23 10.18
N ARG A 142 -12.80 13.43 9.82
CA ARG A 142 -13.60 14.40 9.07
C ARG A 142 -13.43 14.31 7.56
N GLN A 143 -12.23 14.01 7.07
CA GLN A 143 -11.88 14.22 5.65
C GLN A 143 -11.98 12.96 4.80
N LEU A 144 -11.72 11.77 5.35
CA LEU A 144 -11.59 10.54 4.55
C LEU A 144 -12.86 10.24 3.71
N PHE A 145 -14.02 10.59 4.25
CA PHE A 145 -15.33 10.37 3.61
C PHE A 145 -16.09 11.68 3.37
N ALA A 146 -15.41 12.83 3.47
CA ALA A 146 -16.02 14.11 3.11
C ALA A 146 -16.34 14.11 1.61
N ALA A 147 -17.50 14.66 1.25
CA ALA A 147 -17.94 14.85 -0.13
C ALA A 147 -17.35 16.14 -0.73
#